data_AF-A0A2N1URI3-F1
#
_entry.id   AF-A0A2N1URI3-F1
#
_cell.length_a   1.000
_cell.length_b   1.000
_cell.length_c   1.000
_cell.angle_alpha   90.00
_cell.angle_beta   90.00
_cell.angle_gamma   90.00
#
_symmetry.space_group_name_H-M   'P 1'
#
loop_
_entity.id
_entity.type
_entity.pdbx_description
1 polymer ?
#
loop_
_entity_poly.entity_id
_entity_poly.type
_entity_poly.pdbx_seq_one_letter_code
_entity_poly.pdbx_strand_id
1 'polypeptide(L)'
;MPAPKLKGLIGLMLSSLLLGACSARPSQSAGPEGSNLEMELRSNGFRLLATGGMLKFVQLSDQRVRYHPNPELAFSPTGQVVSAADNALMLDPSISAAGFQRQTLNVCSDGIVTIRDESGRLIKIGRILLTRFAEPAQLLAHENGFFEATAAAGTPQTFAPLGEGQTCQ
;
A
#
# COMPACT_ATOMS: atom_id res chain seq x y z
N MET A 1 48.81 -52.51 -21.78
CA MET A 1 49.44 -51.35 -22.47
C MET A 1 49.47 -51.70 -23.95
N PRO A 2 48.94 -50.89 -24.90
CA PRO A 2 49.19 -49.45 -25.00
C PRO A 2 47.95 -48.58 -25.35
N ALA A 3 48.02 -47.30 -24.97
CA ALA A 3 47.41 -46.17 -25.68
C ALA A 3 48.53 -45.49 -26.52
N PRO A 4 48.33 -44.38 -27.25
CA PRO A 4 47.17 -43.83 -27.98
C PRO A 4 47.53 -43.48 -29.45
N LYS A 5 46.58 -43.03 -30.28
CA LYS A 5 46.88 -42.00 -31.30
C LYS A 5 45.77 -40.96 -31.40
N LEU A 6 46.19 -39.74 -31.06
CA LEU A 6 45.53 -38.45 -31.22
C LEU A 6 45.61 -37.99 -32.70
N LYS A 7 44.55 -37.32 -33.18
CA LYS A 7 44.44 -36.29 -34.26
C LYS A 7 42.93 -36.14 -34.51
N GLY A 8 42.21 -35.08 -34.17
CA GLY A 8 42.49 -33.65 -34.13
C GLY A 8 41.79 -32.99 -35.30
N LEU A 9 40.67 -32.26 -35.08
CA LEU A 9 40.26 -31.10 -35.87
C LEU A 9 39.01 -30.37 -35.30
N ILE A 10 39.26 -29.17 -34.77
CA ILE A 10 38.57 -27.88 -35.01
C ILE A 10 37.06 -27.75 -34.73
N GLY A 11 36.77 -26.98 -33.68
CA GLY A 11 35.99 -25.73 -33.79
C GLY A 11 34.48 -25.78 -33.61
N LEU A 12 33.99 -25.34 -32.44
CA LEU A 12 33.03 -24.23 -32.35
C LEU A 12 32.90 -23.79 -30.86
N MET A 13 33.42 -22.61 -30.56
CA MET A 13 33.05 -21.86 -29.36
C MET A 13 31.66 -21.27 -29.60
N LEU A 14 30.67 -21.62 -28.78
CA LEU A 14 29.51 -20.75 -28.57
C LEU A 14 29.15 -20.77 -27.07
N SER A 15 29.72 -19.80 -26.37
CA SER A 15 29.19 -19.33 -25.09
C SER A 15 27.74 -18.88 -25.30
N SER A 16 26.83 -19.42 -24.50
CA SER A 16 25.53 -18.81 -24.26
C SER A 16 25.21 -18.89 -22.78
N LEU A 17 25.65 -17.85 -22.08
CA LEU A 17 24.93 -17.23 -20.97
C LEU A 17 23.43 -17.20 -21.26
N LEU A 18 22.58 -17.53 -20.28
CA LEU A 18 21.32 -16.85 -19.96
C LEU A 18 20.72 -17.56 -18.74
N LEU A 19 20.99 -17.05 -17.55
CA LEU A 19 20.15 -16.13 -16.79
C LEU A 19 19.22 -16.89 -15.83
N GLY A 20 19.56 -16.80 -14.54
CA GLY A 20 18.69 -17.19 -13.45
C GLY A 20 17.34 -16.49 -13.55
N ALA A 21 16.27 -17.26 -13.40
CA ALA A 21 14.94 -16.73 -13.17
C ALA A 21 14.93 -16.07 -11.78
N CYS A 22 15.25 -14.78 -11.76
CA CYS A 22 14.97 -13.93 -10.62
C CYS A 22 13.45 -13.84 -10.51
N SER A 23 12.92 -14.42 -9.43
CA SER A 23 11.52 -14.33 -9.03
C SER A 23 11.09 -12.87 -9.03
N ALA A 24 10.24 -12.48 -9.98
CA ALA A 24 9.63 -11.16 -10.00
C ALA A 24 8.77 -11.00 -8.74
N ARG A 25 9.33 -10.35 -7.72
CA ARG A 25 8.51 -9.75 -6.66
C ARG A 25 7.56 -8.78 -7.34
N PRO A 26 6.26 -8.74 -6.98
CA PRO A 26 5.41 -7.66 -7.44
C PRO A 26 6.11 -6.36 -7.03
N SER A 27 6.48 -5.58 -8.05
CA SER A 27 7.15 -4.30 -7.89
C SER A 27 6.13 -3.35 -7.27
N GLN A 28 5.96 -3.41 -5.96
CA GLN A 28 5.42 -2.30 -5.18
C GLN A 28 6.43 -1.17 -5.39
N SER A 29 6.19 -0.34 -6.40
CA SER A 29 7.03 0.81 -6.66
C SER A 29 7.03 1.65 -5.40
N ALA A 30 8.24 1.91 -4.88
CA ALA A 30 8.47 3.01 -3.97
C ALA A 30 7.70 4.25 -4.49
N GLY A 31 6.94 4.92 -3.63
CA GLY A 31 6.17 6.11 -3.99
C GLY A 31 7.05 7.23 -4.58
N PRO A 32 6.46 8.31 -5.12
CA PRO A 32 7.24 9.48 -5.48
C PRO A 32 7.89 10.11 -4.24
N GLU A 33 9.05 10.76 -4.43
CA GLU A 33 9.70 11.55 -3.39
C GLU A 33 8.72 12.58 -2.81
N GLY A 34 8.70 12.72 -1.47
CA GLY A 34 7.75 13.58 -0.76
C GLY A 34 6.36 12.98 -0.52
N SER A 35 6.08 11.74 -0.95
CA SER A 35 4.85 11.05 -0.54
C SER A 35 4.93 10.60 0.93
N ASN A 36 3.96 11.01 1.74
CA ASN A 36 3.97 10.78 3.18
C ASN A 36 2.56 10.50 3.72
N LEU A 37 2.50 9.82 4.87
CA LEU A 37 1.29 9.63 5.67
C LEU A 37 1.53 10.12 7.09
N GLU A 38 0.62 10.94 7.59
CA GLU A 38 0.61 11.37 8.99
C GLU A 38 -0.71 10.99 9.64
N MET A 39 -0.66 10.57 10.90
CA MET A 39 -1.83 10.23 11.69
C MET A 39 -2.08 11.29 12.76
N GLU A 40 -3.28 11.87 12.73
CA GLU A 40 -3.78 12.71 13.81
C GLU A 40 -4.81 11.92 14.64
N LEU A 41 -4.55 11.75 15.93
CA LEU A 41 -5.55 11.16 16.83
C LEU A 41 -6.74 12.11 17.03
N ARG A 42 -7.94 11.56 17.06
CA ARG A 42 -9.20 12.25 17.34
C ARG A 42 -9.92 11.59 18.50
N SER A 43 -10.94 12.24 19.06
CA SER A 43 -11.70 11.71 20.20
C SER A 43 -12.41 10.39 19.89
N ASN A 44 -12.86 10.19 18.64
CA ASN A 44 -13.65 9.03 18.21
C ASN A 44 -13.01 8.22 17.06
N GLY A 45 -11.72 8.45 16.79
CA GLY A 45 -11.05 7.85 15.64
C GLY A 45 -9.69 8.47 15.39
N PHE A 46 -9.28 8.47 14.13
CA PHE A 46 -8.05 9.10 13.69
C PHE A 46 -8.21 9.64 12.29
N ARG A 47 -7.48 10.70 11.97
CA ARG A 47 -7.41 11.26 10.62
C ARG A 47 -6.08 10.87 10.01
N LEU A 48 -6.10 10.50 8.74
CA LEU A 48 -4.89 10.35 7.96
C LEU A 48 -4.73 11.55 7.04
N LEU A 49 -3.55 12.13 7.05
CA LEU A 49 -3.14 13.18 6.14
C LEU A 49 -2.19 12.56 5.12
N ALA A 50 -2.65 12.43 3.88
CA ALA A 50 -1.82 11.93 2.79
C ALA A 50 -1.23 13.10 1.99
N THR A 51 0.07 13.01 1.72
CA THR A 51 0.76 13.90 0.81
C THR A 51 1.23 13.10 -0.41
N GLY A 52 1.03 13.65 -1.61
CA GLY A 52 1.46 13.03 -2.87
C GLY A 52 0.53 11.92 -3.40
N GLY A 53 -0.62 11.66 -2.75
CA GLY A 53 -1.61 10.69 -3.22
C GLY A 53 -2.89 10.69 -2.38
N MET A 54 -3.79 9.77 -2.68
CA MET A 54 -5.07 9.58 -1.99
C MET A 54 -5.19 8.15 -1.45
N LEU A 55 -5.93 7.97 -0.36
CA LEU A 55 -6.25 6.65 0.15
C LEU A 55 -7.40 6.05 -0.66
N LYS A 56 -7.34 4.73 -0.88
CA LYS A 56 -8.34 3.97 -1.61
C LYS A 56 -9.31 3.32 -0.62
N PHE A 57 -10.59 3.36 -0.96
CA PHE A 57 -11.68 2.77 -0.20
C PHE A 57 -12.56 1.91 -1.10
N VAL A 58 -13.18 0.91 -0.51
CA VAL A 58 -14.20 0.07 -1.16
C VAL A 58 -15.50 0.21 -0.38
N GLN A 59 -16.57 0.53 -1.11
CA GLN A 59 -17.91 0.61 -0.58
C GLN A 59 -18.41 -0.80 -0.28
N LEU A 60 -18.84 -1.05 0.96
CA LEU A 60 -19.23 -2.38 1.42
C LEU A 60 -20.47 -2.93 0.68
N SER A 61 -21.40 -2.07 0.28
CA SER A 61 -22.68 -2.44 -0.33
C SER A 61 -22.60 -2.86 -1.80
N ASP A 62 -21.82 -2.13 -2.60
CA ASP A 62 -21.77 -2.30 -4.06
C ASP A 62 -20.35 -2.55 -4.59
N GLN A 63 -19.36 -2.67 -3.71
CA GLN A 63 -17.95 -2.91 -4.02
C GLN A 63 -17.31 -1.82 -4.91
N ARG A 64 -17.92 -0.63 -5.01
CA ARG A 64 -17.32 0.49 -5.75
C ARG A 64 -16.11 1.04 -5.04
N VAL A 65 -15.14 1.48 -5.82
CA VAL A 65 -13.92 2.09 -5.30
C VAL A 65 -14.07 3.60 -5.21
N ARG A 66 -13.72 4.17 -4.06
CA ARG A 66 -13.62 5.61 -3.86
C ARG A 66 -12.23 6.00 -3.36
N TYR A 67 -11.87 7.26 -3.55
CA TYR A 67 -10.58 7.81 -3.17
C TYR A 67 -10.79 9.04 -2.30
N HIS A 68 -9.95 9.21 -1.29
CA HIS A 68 -10.01 10.39 -0.43
C HIS A 68 -8.60 10.83 -0.04
N PRO A 69 -8.25 12.13 -0.15
CA PRO A 69 -6.92 12.61 0.22
C PRO A 69 -6.68 12.53 1.73
N ASN A 70 -7.60 13.08 2.53
CA ASN A 70 -7.39 13.23 3.98
C ASN A 70 -8.59 12.74 4.81
N PRO A 71 -8.91 11.43 4.77
CA PRO A 71 -10.11 10.88 5.37
C PRO A 71 -9.99 10.82 6.89
N GLU A 72 -11.13 11.03 7.56
CA GLU A 72 -11.30 10.60 8.94
C GLU A 72 -11.72 9.12 8.96
N LEU A 73 -11.08 8.36 9.84
CA LEU A 73 -11.20 6.92 9.95
C LEU A 73 -11.68 6.52 11.34
N ALA A 74 -12.51 5.48 11.36
CA ALA A 74 -13.02 4.85 12.56
C ALA A 74 -12.81 3.33 12.47
N PHE A 75 -12.95 2.66 13.60
CA PHE A 75 -13.00 1.21 13.63
C PHE A 75 -14.46 0.76 13.60
N SER A 76 -14.77 -0.17 12.70
CA SER A 76 -16.05 -0.86 12.72
C SER A 76 -16.20 -1.71 14.00
N PRO A 77 -17.42 -2.16 14.34
CA PRO A 77 -17.63 -3.13 15.42
C PRO A 77 -16.83 -4.43 15.25
N THR A 78 -16.52 -4.81 14.01
CA THR A 78 -15.70 -5.99 13.66
C THR A 78 -14.20 -5.72 13.71
N GLY A 79 -13.78 -4.50 14.06
CA GLY A 79 -12.38 -4.10 14.19
C GLY A 79 -11.69 -3.74 12.87
N GLN A 80 -12.44 -3.57 11.78
CA GLN A 80 -11.90 -3.11 10.50
C GLN A 80 -11.80 -1.58 10.46
N VAL A 81 -10.83 -1.05 9.73
CA VAL A 81 -10.72 0.39 9.50
C VAL A 81 -11.69 0.82 8.39
N VAL A 82 -12.62 1.70 8.74
CA VAL A 82 -13.65 2.25 7.86
C VAL A 82 -13.60 3.78 7.89
N SER A 83 -14.21 4.44 6.89
CA SER A 83 -14.40 5.88 6.94
C SER A 83 -15.35 6.26 8.08
N ALA A 84 -14.98 7.27 8.85
CA ALA A 84 -15.83 7.81 9.91
C ALA A 84 -17.04 8.60 9.37
N ALA A 85 -16.98 9.05 8.10
CA ALA A 85 -18.03 9.87 7.50
C ALA A 85 -19.34 9.08 7.29
N ASP A 86 -19.22 7.82 6.87
CA ASP A 86 -20.37 6.99 6.48
C ASP A 86 -20.32 5.56 7.02
N ASN A 87 -19.21 5.11 7.61
CA ASN A 87 -18.96 3.72 8.07
C ASN A 87 -19.22 2.64 7.00
N ALA A 88 -19.50 3.04 5.76
CA ALA A 88 -19.89 2.19 4.65
C ALA A 88 -18.73 1.98 3.66
N LEU A 89 -17.68 2.79 3.80
CA LEU A 89 -16.43 2.70 3.05
C LEU A 89 -15.34 2.04 3.90
N MET A 90 -14.87 0.88 3.48
CA MET A 90 -13.74 0.19 4.08
C MET A 90 -12.44 0.62 3.40
N LEU A 91 -11.38 0.80 4.19
CA LEU A 91 -10.05 1.10 3.65
C LEU A 91 -9.53 -0.08 2.82
N ASP A 92 -8.90 0.22 1.67
CA ASP A 92 -8.23 -0.78 0.82
C ASP A 92 -6.74 -0.45 0.65
N PRO A 93 -5.81 -1.35 1.00
CA PRO A 93 -6.04 -2.71 1.51
C PRO A 93 -6.71 -2.73 2.89
N SER A 94 -7.52 -3.75 3.14
CA SER A 94 -8.24 -3.89 4.41
C SER A 94 -7.26 -4.06 5.57
N ILE A 95 -7.46 -3.28 6.63
CA ILE A 95 -6.69 -3.37 7.88
C ILE A 95 -7.65 -3.72 9.00
N SER A 96 -7.30 -4.74 9.78
CA SER A 96 -8.08 -5.18 10.95
C SER A 96 -7.23 -5.13 12.21
N ALA A 97 -7.78 -4.51 13.24
CA ALA A 97 -7.26 -4.52 14.61
C ALA A 97 -8.09 -5.46 15.51
N ALA A 98 -8.77 -6.46 14.93
CA ALA A 98 -9.58 -7.41 15.69
C ALA A 98 -8.74 -8.10 16.78
N GLY A 99 -9.24 -8.07 18.02
CA GLY A 99 -8.55 -8.62 19.18
C GLY A 99 -7.57 -7.68 19.88
N PHE A 100 -7.45 -6.42 19.45
CA PHE A 100 -6.56 -5.44 20.06
C PHE A 100 -7.29 -4.15 20.50
N GLN A 101 -6.68 -3.43 21.44
CA GLN A 101 -7.19 -2.14 21.91
C GLN A 101 -6.92 -1.03 20.88
N ARG A 102 -7.98 -0.32 20.48
CA ARG A 102 -7.94 0.70 19.41
C ARG A 102 -6.97 1.85 19.67
N GLN A 103 -6.73 2.19 20.95
CA GLN A 103 -5.85 3.27 21.39
C GLN A 103 -4.36 2.99 21.17
N THR A 104 -4.02 1.78 20.73
CA THR A 104 -2.63 1.35 20.52
C THR A 104 -2.23 1.33 19.04
N LEU A 105 -3.14 1.71 18.12
CA LEU A 105 -2.85 1.76 16.71
C LEU A 105 -1.92 2.94 16.39
N ASN A 106 -0.89 2.67 15.60
CA ASN A 106 0.02 3.68 15.07
C ASN A 106 0.20 3.47 13.57
N VAL A 107 0.18 4.57 12.80
CA VAL A 107 0.48 4.56 11.37
C VAL A 107 1.80 5.29 11.17
N CYS A 108 2.79 4.57 10.68
CA CYS A 108 4.11 5.14 10.38
C CYS A 108 4.04 5.94 9.06
N SER A 109 5.02 6.82 8.87
CA SER A 109 5.18 7.66 7.68
C SER A 109 5.32 6.89 6.36
N ASP A 110 5.84 5.66 6.42
CA ASP A 110 5.95 4.72 5.28
C ASP A 110 4.65 3.91 5.01
N GLY A 111 3.58 4.27 5.73
CA GLY A 111 2.28 3.65 5.66
C GLY A 111 2.18 2.31 6.39
N ILE A 112 3.22 1.80 7.05
CA ILE A 112 3.07 0.62 7.90
C ILE A 112 2.11 0.94 9.05
N VAL A 113 1.20 0.01 9.32
CA VAL A 113 0.29 0.10 10.46
C VAL A 113 0.72 -0.91 11.51
N THR A 114 0.97 -0.40 12.71
CA THR A 114 1.36 -1.19 13.86
C THR A 114 0.34 -1.05 14.98
N ILE A 115 0.33 -2.04 15.88
CA ILE A 115 -0.47 -2.04 17.09
C ILE A 115 0.38 -2.53 18.26
N ARG A 116 0.08 -2.08 19.48
CA ARG A 116 0.78 -2.55 20.68
C ARG A 116 -0.02 -3.68 21.33
N ASP A 117 0.63 -4.82 21.57
CA ASP A 117 0.02 -5.92 22.33
C ASP A 117 0.01 -5.64 23.85
N GLU A 118 -0.63 -6.52 24.62
CA GLU A 118 -0.73 -6.40 26.09
C GLU A 118 0.65 -6.39 26.78
N SER A 119 1.67 -6.97 26.14
CA SER A 119 3.06 -6.98 26.64
C SER A 119 3.85 -5.71 26.30
N GLY A 120 3.24 -4.79 25.54
CA GLY A 120 3.88 -3.55 25.12
C GLY A 120 4.65 -3.64 23.79
N ARG A 121 4.62 -4.79 23.11
CA ARG A 121 5.36 -5.01 21.86
C ARG A 121 4.56 -4.52 20.65
N LEU A 122 5.26 -3.91 19.69
CA LEU A 122 4.67 -3.49 18.42
C LEU A 122 4.52 -4.68 17.46
N ILE A 123 3.31 -4.85 16.93
CA ILE A 123 2.95 -5.84 15.93
C ILE A 123 2.48 -5.12 14.66
N LYS A 124 3.04 -5.48 13.51
CA LYS A 124 2.58 -4.99 12.22
C LYS A 124 1.28 -5.70 11.83
N ILE A 125 0.22 -4.93 11.61
CA ILE A 125 -1.11 -5.44 11.22
C ILE A 125 -1.46 -5.15 9.76
N GLY A 126 -0.72 -4.26 9.10
CA GLY A 126 -0.99 -3.92 7.71
C GLY A 126 -0.06 -2.85 7.16
N ARG A 127 -0.40 -2.38 5.96
CA ARG A 127 0.22 -1.21 5.33
C ARG A 127 -0.85 -0.48 4.53
N ILE A 128 -0.90 0.84 4.67
CA ILE A 128 -1.69 1.75 3.88
C ILE A 128 -0.92 2.06 2.60
N LEU A 129 -1.65 2.08 1.49
CA LEU A 129 -1.12 2.47 0.19
C LEU A 129 -1.79 3.75 -0.26
N LEU A 130 -1.02 4.58 -0.98
CA LEU A 130 -1.50 5.78 -1.62
C LEU A 130 -1.73 5.50 -3.10
N THR A 131 -2.70 6.19 -3.68
CA THR A 131 -3.03 6.13 -5.10
C THR A 131 -2.97 7.52 -5.72
N ARG A 132 -2.34 7.62 -6.88
CA ARG A 132 -2.34 8.82 -7.72
C ARG A 132 -2.98 8.55 -9.07
N PHE A 133 -3.37 9.64 -9.73
CA PHE A 133 -3.94 9.65 -11.06
C PHE A 133 -3.11 10.56 -11.95
N ALA A 134 -3.12 10.29 -13.26
CA ALA A 134 -2.42 11.14 -14.22
C ALA A 134 -3.07 12.53 -14.30
N GLU A 135 -4.41 12.56 -14.29
CA GLU A 135 -5.21 13.79 -14.37
C GLU A 135 -6.20 13.86 -13.20
N PRO A 136 -5.76 14.24 -11.98
CA PRO A 136 -6.62 14.24 -10.79
C PRO A 136 -7.80 15.20 -10.89
N ALA A 137 -7.73 16.24 -11.71
CA ALA A 137 -8.83 17.18 -11.95
C ALA A 137 -10.02 16.53 -12.69
N GLN A 138 -9.82 15.38 -13.33
CA GLN A 138 -10.86 14.64 -14.06
C GLN A 138 -11.55 13.59 -13.19
N LEU A 139 -11.22 13.51 -11.90
CA LEU A 139 -11.91 12.64 -10.96
C LEU A 139 -13.33 13.15 -10.71
N LEU A 140 -14.28 12.23 -10.61
CA LEU A 140 -15.67 12.56 -10.29
C LEU A 140 -15.80 12.75 -8.79
N ALA A 141 -16.14 13.98 -8.36
CA ALA A 141 -16.40 14.27 -6.96
C ALA A 141 -17.72 13.61 -6.49
N HIS A 142 -17.68 13.08 -5.28
CA HIS A 142 -18.80 12.52 -4.53
C HIS A 142 -18.95 13.25 -3.19
N GLU A 143 -19.97 12.87 -2.44
CA GLU A 143 -20.22 13.40 -1.10
C GLU A 143 -19.03 13.16 -0.15
N ASN A 144 -18.94 13.98 0.90
CA ASN A 144 -17.92 13.89 1.95
C ASN A 144 -16.47 13.99 1.46
N GLY A 145 -16.23 14.55 0.27
CA GLY A 145 -14.88 14.74 -0.27
C GLY A 145 -14.28 13.47 -0.89
N PHE A 146 -15.09 12.44 -1.14
CA PHE A 146 -14.67 11.26 -1.89
C PHE A 146 -14.64 11.53 -3.40
N PHE A 147 -13.81 10.78 -4.09
CA PHE A 147 -13.64 10.86 -5.54
C PHE A 147 -13.75 9.47 -6.16
N GLU A 148 -14.29 9.39 -7.38
CA GLU A 148 -14.34 8.16 -8.19
C GLU A 148 -13.45 8.33 -9.43
N ALA A 149 -12.76 7.25 -9.79
CA ALA A 149 -11.90 7.23 -10.97
C ALA A 149 -12.74 7.29 -12.25
N THR A 150 -12.35 8.15 -13.19
CA THR A 150 -12.95 8.22 -14.53
C THR A 150 -11.93 7.76 -15.57
N ALA A 151 -12.40 7.43 -16.78
CA ALA A 151 -11.50 7.11 -17.88
C ALA A 151 -10.53 8.27 -18.20
N ALA A 152 -10.99 9.52 -18.04
CA ALA A 152 -10.19 10.73 -18.29
C ALA A 152 -9.13 10.99 -17.21
N ALA A 153 -9.34 10.55 -15.96
CA ALA A 153 -8.34 10.65 -14.89
C ALA A 153 -7.12 9.73 -15.10
N GLY A 154 -7.27 8.73 -15.97
CA GLY A 154 -6.27 7.71 -16.24
C GLY A 154 -6.30 6.54 -15.26
N THR A 155 -5.39 5.60 -15.45
CA THR A 155 -5.29 4.41 -14.60
C THR A 155 -4.73 4.76 -13.21
N PRO A 156 -5.36 4.30 -12.11
CA PRO A 156 -4.83 4.52 -10.77
C PRO A 156 -3.46 3.88 -10.60
N GLN A 157 -2.51 4.64 -10.08
CA GLN A 157 -1.18 4.15 -9.73
C GLN A 157 -1.05 4.09 -8.22
N THR A 158 -0.99 2.88 -7.67
CA THR A 158 -0.89 2.64 -6.23
C THR A 158 0.55 2.37 -5.82
N PHE A 159 0.98 2.96 -4.71
CA PHE A 159 2.35 2.88 -4.20
C PHE A 159 2.37 2.96 -2.67
N ALA A 160 3.48 2.52 -2.07
CA ALA A 160 3.74 2.76 -0.66
C ALA A 160 4.30 4.18 -0.48
N PRO A 161 3.82 4.96 0.51
CA PRO A 161 4.44 6.24 0.82
C PRO A 161 5.90 6.04 1.24
N LEU A 162 6.73 7.01 0.92
CA LEU A 162 8.17 6.97 1.18
C LEU A 162 8.61 7.86 2.34
N GLY A 163 7.66 8.40 3.12
CA GLY A 163 7.90 9.45 4.10
C GLY A 163 9.27 9.36 4.77
N GLU A 164 10.07 10.43 4.66
CA GLU A 164 11.32 10.57 5.41
C GLU A 164 10.95 10.88 6.86
N GLY A 165 10.68 9.86 7.67
CA GLY A 165 10.13 10.06 9.01
C GLY A 165 10.04 8.80 9.85
N GLN A 166 9.37 8.90 11.01
CA GLN A 166 9.22 7.82 12.00
C GLN A 166 8.83 6.51 11.33
N THR A 167 9.81 5.65 11.10
CA THR A 167 9.59 4.21 11.00
C THR A 167 9.13 3.78 12.39
N CYS A 168 8.07 3.01 12.50
CA CYS A 168 7.70 2.42 13.78
C CYS A 168 8.85 1.50 14.23
N GLN A 169 9.71 1.99 15.13
CA GLN A 169 10.78 1.26 15.79
C GLN A 169 10.33 0.80 17.17
#